data_AF-A0A0C2R7U0-F1
#
_entry.id   AF-A0A0C2R7U0-F1
#
_cell.length_a   1.000
_cell.length_b   1.000
_cell.length_c   1.000
_cell.angle_alpha   90.00
_cell.angle_beta   90.00
_cell.angle_gamma   90.00
#
_symmetry.space_group_name_H-M   'P 1'
#
loop_
_entity.id
_entity.type
_entity.pdbx_description
1 polymer ?
#
loop_
_entity_poly.entity_id
_entity_poly.type
_entity_poly.pdbx_seq_one_letter_code
_entity_poly.pdbx_strand_id
1 'polypeptide(L)'
;MPILVFIIILSAVAYLYFKTKQIRSPRPVEKQWQASRAGIALGLGMGAFGINQLFLFNFEVSTELILTYVIAAAFILIGFGSAWLRYKAYKHLTPFLKKEDDEWKKYEKEQQS
;
A
#
# COMPACT_ATOMS: atom_id res chain seq x y z
N MET A 1 9.49 12.78 16.33
CA MET A 1 9.03 11.63 17.16
C MET A 1 9.43 10.32 16.49
N PRO A 2 10.22 9.44 17.13
CA PRO A 2 10.80 8.24 16.48
C PRO A 2 9.73 7.21 16.04
N ILE A 3 8.56 7.21 16.67
CA ILE A 3 7.45 6.29 16.37
C ILE A 3 6.92 6.43 14.94
N LEU A 4 6.80 7.65 14.40
CA LEU A 4 6.31 7.85 13.03
C LEU A 4 7.33 7.34 12.00
N VAL A 5 8.61 7.59 12.25
CA VAL A 5 9.71 7.09 11.42
C VAL A 5 9.71 5.55 11.41
N PHE A 6 9.50 4.93 12.57
CA PHE A 6 9.38 3.47 12.66
C PHE A 6 8.20 2.92 11.83
N ILE A 7 7.03 3.57 11.88
CA ILE A 7 5.86 3.19 11.08
C ILE A 7 6.15 3.31 9.58
N ILE A 8 6.83 4.39 9.15
CA ILE A 8 7.21 4.59 7.75
C ILE A 8 8.12 3.45 7.27
N ILE A 9 9.14 3.10 8.06
CA ILE A 9 10.07 2.01 7.75
C ILE A 9 9.32 0.68 7.66
N LEU A 10 8.45 0.36 8.63
CA LEU A 10 7.64 -0.85 8.59
C LEU A 10 6.75 -0.90 7.34
N SER A 11 6.15 0.23 6.95
CA SER A 11 5.33 0.33 5.75
C SER A 11 6.15 0.12 4.47
N ALA A 12 7.37 0.63 4.43
CA ALA A 12 8.30 0.42 3.32
C ALA A 12 8.75 -1.04 3.20
N VAL A 13 9.05 -1.70 4.33
CA VAL A 13 9.37 -3.14 4.37
C VAL A 13 8.18 -3.97 3.89
N ALA A 14 6.97 -3.66 4.38
CA ALA A 14 5.74 -4.33 3.95
C ALA A 14 5.49 -4.12 2.44
N TYR A 15 5.73 -2.92 1.91
CA TYR A 15 5.65 -2.65 0.48
C TYR A 15 6.58 -3.55 -0.34
N LEU A 16 7.86 -3.64 0.06
CA LEU A 16 8.85 -4.48 -0.63
C LEU A 16 8.47 -5.96 -0.54
N TYR A 17 7.98 -6.42 0.61
CA TYR A 17 7.50 -7.79 0.79
C TYR A 17 6.35 -8.13 -0.16
N PHE A 18 5.31 -7.28 -0.23
CA PHE A 18 4.19 -7.52 -1.14
C PHE A 18 4.57 -7.36 -2.61
N LYS A 19 5.50 -6.44 -2.92
CA LYS A 19 5.97 -6.22 -4.28
C LYS A 19 6.83 -7.37 -4.81
N THR A 20 7.68 -7.97 -3.98
CA THR A 20 8.43 -9.17 -4.37
C THR A 20 7.48 -10.36 -4.61
N LYS A 21 6.45 -10.52 -3.78
CA LYS A 21 5.40 -11.53 -3.99
C LYS A 21 4.59 -11.29 -5.27
N GLN A 22 4.29 -10.03 -5.60
CA GLN A 22 3.63 -9.65 -6.86
C GLN A 22 4.45 -10.07 -8.10
N ILE A 23 5.78 -9.93 -8.06
CA ILE A 23 6.65 -10.28 -9.19
C ILE A 23 6.70 -11.79 -9.39
N ARG A 24 6.61 -12.57 -8.30
CA ARG A 24 6.75 -14.02 -8.31
C ARG A 24 5.45 -14.79 -8.61
N SER A 25 4.27 -14.19 -8.45
CA SER A 25 2.99 -14.87 -8.75
C SER A 25 2.69 -14.87 -10.26
N PRO A 26 2.52 -16.06 -10.89
CA PRO A 26 2.13 -16.18 -12.29
C PRO A 26 0.63 -15.94 -12.52
N ARG A 27 -0.20 -15.99 -11.48
CA ARG A 27 -1.66 -15.83 -11.56
C ARG A 27 -2.04 -14.34 -11.67
N PRO A 28 -2.81 -13.93 -12.68
CA PRO A 28 -3.11 -12.52 -12.95
C PRO A 28 -3.89 -11.84 -11.82
N VAL A 29 -4.85 -12.53 -11.21
CA VAL A 29 -5.66 -11.95 -10.12
C VAL A 29 -4.92 -11.97 -8.78
N GLU A 30 -4.12 -12.99 -8.49
CA GLU A 30 -3.25 -12.98 -7.30
C GLU A 30 -2.22 -11.85 -7.39
N LYS A 31 -1.66 -11.62 -8.57
CA LYS A 31 -0.74 -10.50 -8.83
C LYS A 31 -1.40 -9.15 -8.56
N GLN A 32 -2.64 -8.94 -9.02
CA GLN A 32 -3.38 -7.70 -8.75
C GLN A 32 -3.74 -7.53 -7.27
N TRP A 33 -4.01 -8.63 -6.56
CA TRP A 33 -4.27 -8.60 -5.12
C TRP A 33 -3.02 -8.21 -4.31
N GLN A 34 -1.86 -8.83 -4.61
CA GLN A 34 -0.59 -8.44 -3.97
C GLN A 34 -0.21 -7.00 -4.33
N ALA A 35 -0.43 -6.57 -5.58
CA ALA A 35 -0.20 -5.18 -6.01
C ALA A 35 -1.07 -4.18 -5.25
N SER A 36 -2.32 -4.55 -4.96
CA SER A 36 -3.24 -3.73 -4.16
C SER A 36 -2.74 -3.61 -2.72
N ARG A 37 -2.33 -4.71 -2.08
CA ARG A 37 -1.74 -4.72 -0.73
C ARG A 37 -0.45 -3.91 -0.65
N ALA A 38 0.45 -4.07 -1.62
CA ALA A 38 1.67 -3.29 -1.73
C ALA A 38 1.32 -1.80 -1.81
N GLY A 39 0.41 -1.41 -2.70
CA GLY A 39 0.05 -0.01 -2.84
C GLY A 39 -0.70 0.58 -1.63
N ILE A 40 -1.44 -0.21 -0.84
CA ILE A 40 -2.00 0.23 0.45
C ILE A 40 -0.87 0.56 1.43
N ALA A 41 0.13 -0.32 1.54
CA ALA A 41 1.30 -0.08 2.38
C ALA A 41 2.11 1.15 1.90
N LEU A 42 2.22 1.36 0.59
CA LEU A 42 2.86 2.56 0.06
C LEU A 42 2.08 3.83 0.41
N GLY A 43 0.75 3.83 0.20
CA GLY A 43 -0.11 4.97 0.52
C GLY A 43 -0.10 5.31 2.02
N LEU A 44 -0.16 4.30 2.89
CA LEU A 44 -0.01 4.48 4.33
C LEU A 44 1.37 5.02 4.72
N GLY A 45 2.44 4.54 4.09
CA GLY A 45 3.80 5.04 4.30
C GLY A 45 3.95 6.51 3.89
N MET A 46 3.39 6.89 2.72
CA MET A 46 3.34 8.29 2.27
C MET A 46 2.53 9.18 3.21
N GLY A 47 1.36 8.71 3.66
CA GLY A 47 0.52 9.46 4.60
C GLY A 47 1.21 9.67 5.94
N ALA A 48 1.84 8.63 6.49
CA ALA A 48 2.63 8.72 7.71
C ALA A 48 3.85 9.64 7.55
N PHE A 49 4.50 9.65 6.38
CA PHE A 49 5.58 10.57 6.06
C PHE A 49 5.11 12.04 6.04
N GLY A 50 3.98 12.33 5.38
CA GLY A 50 3.41 13.69 5.39
C GLY A 50 3.04 14.16 6.79
N ILE A 51 2.47 13.29 7.63
CA ILE A 51 2.20 13.60 9.05
C ILE A 51 3.51 13.84 9.82
N ASN A 52 4.52 13.00 9.61
CA ASN A 52 5.83 13.15 10.25
C ASN A 52 6.49 14.49 9.89
N GLN A 53 6.33 14.95 8.66
CA GLN A 53 6.81 16.24 8.21
C GLN A 53 6.14 17.39 8.97
N LEU A 54 4.83 17.32 9.24
CA LEU A 54 4.17 18.32 10.08
C LEU A 54 4.80 18.37 11.48
N PHE A 55 5.04 17.24 12.12
CA PHE A 55 5.61 17.22 13.48
C PHE A 55 7.08 17.66 13.55
N LEU A 56 7.87 17.41 12.51
CA LEU A 56 9.28 17.83 12.47
C LEU A 56 9.42 19.34 12.31
N PHE A 57 8.61 19.97 11.45
CA PHE A 57 8.78 21.37 11.08
C PHE A 57 7.94 22.35 11.92
N ASN A 58 6.94 21.87 12.67
CA ASN A 58 6.18 22.71 13.60
C ASN A 58 7.03 23.27 14.76
N PHE A 59 8.17 22.67 15.09
CA PHE A 59 9.00 23.09 16.24
C PHE A 59 10.19 23.98 15.86
N GLU A 60 10.52 24.08 14.57
CA GLU A 60 11.69 24.78 14.08
C GLU A 60 11.24 25.90 13.13
N VAL A 61 11.18 27.12 13.67
CA VAL A 61 10.79 28.36 12.99
C VAL A 61 11.64 28.53 11.72
N SER A 62 11.14 28.01 10.60
CA SER A 62 11.83 28.03 9.31
C SER A 62 11.02 28.85 8.32
N THR A 63 11.68 29.82 7.68
CA THR A 63 11.13 30.83 6.76
C THR A 63 10.47 30.25 5.49
N GLU A 64 10.48 28.92 5.29
CA GLU A 64 9.83 28.20 4.18
C GLU A 64 8.58 27.38 4.58
N LEU A 65 7.95 27.73 5.71
CA LEU A 65 6.82 26.98 6.31
C LEU A 65 5.68 26.62 5.34
N ILE A 66 5.42 27.48 4.36
CA ILE A 66 4.34 27.30 3.38
C ILE A 66 4.60 26.10 2.46
N LEU A 67 5.82 25.94 1.96
CA LEU A 67 6.18 24.85 1.05
C LEU A 67 6.09 23.51 1.77
N THR A 68 6.65 23.42 2.98
CA THR A 68 6.59 22.19 3.78
C THR A 68 5.15 21.79 4.08
N TYR A 69 4.29 22.75 4.43
CA TYR A 69 2.89 22.47 4.73
C TYR A 69 2.10 22.00 3.50
N VAL A 70 2.36 22.62 2.34
CA VAL A 70 1.74 22.20 1.06
C VAL A 70 2.19 20.80 0.66
N ILE A 71 3.50 20.51 0.76
CA ILE A 71 4.05 19.18 0.45
C ILE A 71 3.48 18.14 1.42
N ALA A 72 3.46 18.44 2.72
CA ALA A 72 2.89 17.54 3.72
C ALA A 72 1.40 17.27 3.45
N ALA A 73 0.61 18.31 3.17
CA ALA A 73 -0.80 18.16 2.82
C ALA A 73 -0.99 17.31 1.56
N ALA A 74 -0.18 17.52 0.52
CA ALA A 74 -0.21 16.71 -0.69
C ALA A 74 0.12 15.23 -0.41
N PHE A 75 1.16 14.95 0.37
CA PHE A 75 1.54 13.59 0.76
C PHE A 75 0.46 12.89 1.60
N ILE A 76 -0.21 13.62 2.49
CA ILE A 76 -1.31 13.09 3.29
C ILE A 76 -2.51 12.77 2.39
N LEU A 77 -2.95 13.72 1.56
CA LEU A 77 -4.11 13.55 0.68
C LEU A 77 -3.89 12.43 -0.34
N ILE A 78 -2.74 12.43 -1.01
CA ILE A 78 -2.39 11.42 -2.01
C ILE A 78 -2.12 10.07 -1.33
N GLY A 79 -1.42 10.05 -0.21
CA GLY A 79 -1.10 8.84 0.54
C GLY A 79 -2.35 8.11 1.03
N PHE A 80 -3.18 8.80 1.83
CA PHE A 80 -4.41 8.21 2.35
C PHE A 80 -5.46 7.97 1.26
N GLY A 81 -5.61 8.90 0.31
CA GLY A 81 -6.55 8.75 -0.81
C GLY A 81 -6.22 7.54 -1.67
N SER A 82 -4.94 7.36 -2.03
CA SER A 82 -4.50 6.18 -2.80
C SER A 82 -4.62 4.89 -2.00
N ALA A 83 -4.32 4.90 -0.70
CA ALA A 83 -4.52 3.74 0.17
C ALA A 83 -6.00 3.32 0.22
N TRP A 84 -6.92 4.29 0.31
CA TRP A 84 -8.37 4.02 0.34
C TRP A 84 -8.88 3.40 -0.95
N LEU A 85 -8.48 3.95 -2.11
CA LEU A 85 -8.85 3.40 -3.41
C LEU A 85 -8.35 1.96 -3.58
N ARG A 86 -7.12 1.70 -3.16
CA ARG A 86 -6.51 0.36 -3.23
C ARG A 86 -7.12 -0.61 -2.20
N TYR A 87 -7.57 -0.12 -1.05
CA TYR A 87 -8.33 -0.90 -0.08
C TYR A 87 -9.70 -1.32 -0.64
N LYS A 88 -10.39 -0.42 -1.36
CA LYS A 88 -11.62 -0.75 -2.07
C LYS A 88 -11.38 -1.78 -3.16
N ALA A 89 -10.32 -1.62 -3.95
CA ALA A 89 -9.92 -2.59 -4.98
C ALA A 89 -9.58 -3.96 -4.37
N TYR A 90 -8.82 -3.99 -3.28
CA TYR A 90 -8.53 -5.20 -2.52
C TYR A 90 -9.80 -5.94 -2.11
N LYS A 91 -10.75 -5.23 -1.49
CA LYS A 91 -12.03 -5.83 -1.05
C LYS A 91 -12.85 -6.39 -2.21
N HIS A 92 -12.81 -5.72 -3.37
CA HIS A 92 -13.52 -6.18 -4.56
C HIS A 92 -12.84 -7.39 -5.21
N LEU A 93 -11.50 -7.47 -5.18
CA LEU A 93 -10.75 -8.61 -5.74
C LEU A 93 -10.84 -9.89 -4.89
N THR A 94 -11.00 -9.78 -3.57
CA THR A 94 -11.08 -10.95 -2.66
C THR A 94 -12.08 -12.05 -3.10
N PRO A 95 -13.33 -11.73 -3.50
CA PRO A 95 -14.26 -12.74 -4.00
C PRO A 95 -13.87 -13.33 -5.36
N PHE A 96 -13.19 -12.58 -6.23
CA PHE A 96 -12.71 -13.09 -7.52
C PHE A 96 -11.53 -14.05 -7.34
N LEU A 97 -10.60 -13.74 -6.42
CA LEU A 97 -9.54 -14.64 -6.00
C LEU A 97 -10.06 -16.03 -5.61
N LYS A 98 -11.15 -16.04 -4.82
CA LYS A 98 -11.74 -17.30 -4.35
C LYS A 98 -12.32 -18.13 -5.49
N LYS A 99 -12.97 -17.48 -6.47
CA LYS A 99 -13.48 -18.12 -7.67
C LYS A 99 -12.34 -18.68 -8.55
N GLU A 100 -11.27 -17.93 -8.71
CA GLU A 100 -10.11 -18.35 -9.51
C GLU A 100 -9.36 -19.51 -8.86
N ASP A 101 -9.24 -19.53 -7.53
CA ASP A 101 -8.71 -20.68 -6.78
C ASP A 101 -9.59 -21.93 -6.91
N ASP A 102 -10.92 -21.77 -6.89
CA ASP A 102 -11.86 -22.88 -7.04
C ASP A 102 -11.86 -23.45 -8.47
N GLU A 103 -11.73 -22.60 -9.49
CA GLU A 103 -11.60 -23.04 -10.88
C GLU A 103 -10.25 -23.71 -11.15
N TRP A 104 -9.15 -23.19 -10.60
CA TRP A 104 -7.84 -23.84 -10.72
C TRP A 104 -7.82 -25.25 -10.11
N LYS A 105 -8.46 -25.41 -8.93
CA LYS A 105 -8.58 -26.72 -8.26
C LYS A 105 -9.46 -27.70 -9.04
N LYS A 106 -10.47 -27.22 -9.78
CA LYS A 106 -11.27 -28.07 -10.67
C LYS A 106 -10.47 -28.54 -11.88
N TYR A 107 -9.73 -27.64 -12.52
CA TYR A 107 -8.83 -27.98 -13.63
C TYR A 107 -7.77 -29.01 -13.24
N GLU A 108 -7.14 -28.87 -12.07
CA GLU A 108 -6.17 -29.87 -11.58
C GLU A 108 -6.80 -31.24 -11.35
N LYS A 109 -8.06 -31.30 -10.88
CA LYS A 109 -8.78 -32.57 -10.70
C LYS A 109 -9.21 -33.21 -12.02
N GLU A 110 -9.62 -32.43 -13.01
CA GLU A 110 -9.99 -32.93 -14.35
C GLU A 110 -8.77 -33.41 -15.14
N GLN A 111 -7.59 -32.82 -14.91
CA GLN A 111 -6.33 -33.29 -15.51
C GLN A 111 -5.74 -34.53 -14.81
N GLN A 112 -6.20 -34.85 -13.60
CA GLN A 112 -5.74 -36.00 -12.81
C GLN A 112 -6.67 -37.22 -12.86
N SER A 113 -7.83 -37.15 -13.52
CA SER A 113 -8.75 -38.29 -13.74
C SER A 113 -8.69 -38.79 -15.17
#